data_AF-A0AB32TH07-F1
#
_entry.id   AF-A0AB32TH07-F1
#
_cell.length_a   1.000
_cell.length_b   1.000
_cell.length_c   1.000
_cell.angle_alpha   90.00
_cell.angle_beta   90.00
_cell.angle_gamma   90.00
#
_symmetry.space_group_name_H-M   'P 1'
#
loop_
_entity.id
_entity.type
_entity.pdbx_description
1 polymer ?
#
loop_
_entity_poly.entity_id
_entity_poly.type
_entity_poly.pdbx_seq_one_letter_code
_entity_poly.pdbx_strand_id
1 'polypeptide(L)'
;MFGTTRTLSRAGRPSKLSDRGRRALVREVINNQMVALSKIQHLSVERRTLQKDNHLCSNTPIRSGWKSGQMEAASHLEYAKRHLKDSQTIRNKILWSDEAKTELFGVNARNYVLRKPGTTHHQVNTVPTVKLLFLYKDDCILSGKPADDNVKLGDLKLKPNTKIMMMGTREESLEDVLAPPPENDDVVNDFDIEEEVTEVENREENLAKIARRVKDYKVEELNPPRPGKRLLVLDIDYTLFDHKSCAETGHELMRPFLHEFLTSAYEDFDIVIWSATSMKWIDAKMKELGVTDNPNYKITFMLDSAAMITVHTPKRGVVEVKPLGVIWGKYSEFYNRKNTIMFDDIGRNFLMNPQNGLKIRPFMKAHLNREKDKELYKLSQYLKEIAKLDDFSGLNHKHWERYLSKKQNQ
;
A
#
# COMPACT_ATOMS: atom_id res chain seq x y z
N MET A 1 -17.80 53.01 47.22
CA MET A 1 -18.90 53.31 46.28
C MET A 1 -18.24 53.76 44.97
N PHE A 2 -17.93 52.84 44.05
CA PHE A 2 -17.37 53.16 42.74
C PHE A 2 -18.18 52.41 41.69
N GLY A 3 -18.67 53.16 40.71
CA GLY A 3 -19.83 52.86 39.88
C GLY A 3 -19.62 51.76 38.86
N THR A 4 -20.69 51.00 38.66
CA THR A 4 -20.87 50.01 37.61
C THR A 4 -20.92 50.66 36.22
N THR A 5 -19.96 50.33 35.36
CA THR A 5 -19.95 50.67 33.93
C THR A 5 -20.79 49.67 33.14
N ARG A 6 -21.72 50.17 32.32
CA ARG A 6 -22.59 49.37 31.45
C ARG A 6 -21.84 48.98 30.17
N THR A 7 -21.71 47.68 29.88
CA THR A 7 -21.03 47.17 28.67
C THR A 7 -21.91 47.35 27.43
N LEU A 8 -21.45 48.11 26.43
CA LEU A 8 -22.04 48.17 25.09
C LEU A 8 -21.53 47.01 24.22
N SER A 9 -22.35 46.49 23.32
CA SER A 9 -21.95 45.46 22.36
C SER A 9 -20.93 46.02 21.35
N ARG A 10 -19.67 45.55 21.42
CA ARG A 10 -18.63 45.89 20.45
C ARG A 10 -18.71 44.94 19.25
N ALA A 11 -18.76 45.50 18.03
CA ALA A 11 -18.52 44.75 16.80
C ALA A 11 -17.12 44.10 16.84
N GLY A 12 -16.96 42.95 16.18
CA GLY A 12 -15.91 41.96 16.46
C GLY A 12 -14.43 42.41 16.42
N ARG A 13 -13.56 41.47 16.78
CA ARG A 13 -12.10 41.63 16.88
C ARG A 13 -11.47 42.01 15.51
N PRO A 14 -10.58 43.02 15.42
CA PRO A 14 -9.83 43.33 14.20
C PRO A 14 -8.91 42.17 13.78
N SER A 15 -8.68 42.00 12.46
CA SER A 15 -7.85 40.92 11.89
C SER A 15 -6.37 41.05 12.30
N LYS A 16 -5.69 39.90 12.49
CA LYS A 16 -4.26 39.86 12.88
C LYS A 16 -3.30 40.19 11.71
N LEU A 17 -3.75 40.05 10.46
CA LEU A 17 -3.02 40.47 9.26
C LEU A 17 -3.73 41.61 8.54
N SER A 18 -2.94 42.53 7.98
CA SER A 18 -3.39 43.42 6.91
C SER A 18 -3.51 42.66 5.59
N ASP A 19 -4.37 43.14 4.68
CA ASP A 19 -4.47 42.57 3.32
C ASP A 19 -3.13 42.56 2.58
N ARG A 20 -2.26 43.54 2.88
CA ARG A 20 -0.89 43.58 2.35
C ARG A 20 -0.03 42.43 2.89
N GLY A 21 -0.08 42.16 4.19
CA GLY A 21 0.62 41.03 4.81
C GLY A 21 0.14 39.69 4.28
N ARG A 22 -1.18 39.55 4.11
CA ARG A 22 -1.82 38.36 3.53
C ARG A 22 -1.28 38.05 2.14
N ARG A 23 -1.24 39.07 1.26
CA ARG A 23 -0.69 38.95 -0.10
C ARG A 23 0.81 38.63 -0.12
N ALA A 24 1.59 39.16 0.82
CA ALA A 24 3.02 38.88 0.91
C ALA A 24 3.30 37.42 1.28
N LEU A 25 2.57 36.89 2.28
CA LEU A 25 2.68 35.51 2.70
C LEU A 25 2.30 34.52 1.59
N VAL A 26 1.17 34.77 0.91
CA VAL A 26 0.74 33.93 -0.22
C VAL A 26 1.79 33.93 -1.32
N ARG A 27 2.42 35.09 -1.59
CA ARG A 27 3.50 35.21 -2.56
C ARG A 27 4.75 34.43 -2.14
N GLU A 28 5.11 34.46 -0.85
CA GLU A 28 6.26 33.71 -0.33
C GLU A 28 6.07 32.19 -0.45
N VAL A 29 4.88 31.69 -0.12
CA VAL A 29 4.56 30.25 -0.27
C VAL A 29 4.47 29.83 -1.75
N ILE A 30 3.96 30.70 -2.62
CA ILE A 30 3.97 30.46 -4.07
C ILE A 30 5.41 30.34 -4.60
N ASN A 31 6.29 31.25 -4.17
CA ASN A 31 7.66 31.33 -4.64
C ASN A 31 8.58 30.28 -4.00
N ASN A 32 8.24 29.79 -2.81
CA ASN A 32 9.02 28.80 -2.08
C ASN A 32 8.07 27.79 -1.42
N GLN A 33 7.62 26.83 -2.22
CA GLN A 33 6.59 25.85 -1.86
C GLN A 33 7.04 24.87 -0.75
N MET A 34 8.34 24.88 -0.42
CA MET A 34 8.97 24.12 0.66
C MET A 34 9.22 24.95 1.93
N VAL A 35 8.61 26.14 2.06
CA VAL A 35 8.78 26.96 3.27
C VAL A 35 8.19 26.25 4.48
N ALA A 36 9.09 25.90 5.41
CA ALA A 36 8.74 25.40 6.72
C ALA A 36 8.01 26.49 7.52
N LEU A 37 6.98 26.09 8.28
CA LEU A 37 6.25 26.99 9.18
C LEU A 37 7.18 27.81 10.10
N SER A 38 8.32 27.24 10.51
CA SER A 38 9.34 27.91 11.31
C SER A 38 9.97 29.13 10.63
N LYS A 39 10.07 29.15 9.30
CA LYS A 39 10.58 30.30 8.54
C LYS A 39 9.55 31.44 8.43
N ILE A 40 8.26 31.13 8.58
CA ILE A 40 7.13 32.09 8.49
C ILE A 40 6.68 32.60 9.87
N GLN A 41 7.12 31.98 10.97
CA GLN A 41 6.73 32.33 12.34
C GLN A 41 7.01 33.78 12.74
N HIS A 42 7.97 34.46 12.09
CA HIS A 42 8.30 35.87 12.36
C HIS A 42 7.13 36.84 12.08
N LEU A 43 6.11 36.41 11.33
CA LEU A 43 4.93 37.22 11.00
C LEU A 43 3.88 37.32 12.13
N SER A 44 4.17 36.83 13.34
CA SER A 44 3.23 36.82 14.49
C SER A 44 1.87 36.15 14.19
N VAL A 45 1.88 35.19 13.27
CA VAL A 45 0.67 34.52 12.78
C VAL A 45 0.53 33.15 13.44
N GLU A 46 -0.46 32.98 14.31
CA GLU A 46 -0.84 31.66 14.81
C GLU A 46 -1.22 30.72 13.64
N ARG A 47 -0.88 29.43 13.72
CA ARG A 47 -1.21 28.39 12.72
C ARG A 47 -2.67 28.44 12.24
N ARG A 48 -3.60 28.74 13.16
CA ARG A 48 -5.03 28.91 12.84
C ARG A 48 -5.30 30.07 11.89
N THR A 49 -4.55 31.16 11.99
CA THR A 49 -4.66 32.34 11.13
C THR A 49 -4.05 32.06 9.74
N LEU A 50 -2.99 31.23 9.65
CA LEU A 50 -2.45 30.76 8.36
C LEU A 50 -3.43 29.85 7.61
N GLN A 51 -4.11 28.95 8.32
CA GLN A 51 -5.11 28.05 7.74
C GLN A 51 -6.42 28.77 7.38
N LYS A 52 -6.92 29.65 8.27
CA LYS A 52 -8.20 30.35 8.07
C LYS A 52 -8.12 31.50 7.07
N ASP A 53 -7.08 32.33 7.14
CA ASP A 53 -7.06 33.58 6.39
C ASP A 53 -6.29 33.44 5.06
N ASN A 54 -5.41 32.45 4.90
CA ASN A 54 -4.52 32.31 3.72
C ASN A 54 -4.74 31.07 2.86
N HIS A 55 -5.68 30.19 3.22
CA HIS A 55 -5.94 28.93 2.49
C HIS A 55 -4.68 28.07 2.31
N LEU A 56 -3.87 27.87 3.37
CA LEU A 56 -2.65 27.06 3.31
C LEU A 56 -2.77 25.78 4.14
N CYS A 57 -2.30 24.65 3.61
CA CYS A 57 -2.32 23.33 4.26
C CYS A 57 -0.96 22.94 4.85
N SER A 58 -0.95 22.12 5.92
CA SER A 58 0.27 21.64 6.59
C SER A 58 0.09 20.22 7.18
N ASN A 59 0.80 19.20 6.67
CA ASN A 59 0.70 17.78 7.10
C ASN A 59 2.08 17.14 7.43
N THR A 60 2.08 15.98 8.10
CA THR A 60 3.26 15.18 8.53
C THR A 60 3.65 14.11 7.49
N PRO A 61 4.95 13.80 7.24
CA PRO A 61 5.46 12.75 6.31
C PRO A 61 5.06 11.27 6.59
N ILE A 62 4.98 10.40 5.55
CA ILE A 62 4.70 8.93 5.61
C ILE A 62 5.71 8.14 4.74
N ARG A 63 6.27 7.00 5.21
CA ARG A 63 7.25 6.13 4.49
C ARG A 63 6.62 4.82 3.97
N SER A 64 6.94 4.38 2.73
CA SER A 64 6.60 3.03 2.19
C SER A 64 7.72 2.48 1.31
N GLY A 65 8.15 1.23 1.52
CA GLY A 65 9.28 0.59 0.82
C GLY A 65 8.87 -0.26 -0.37
N TRP A 66 9.46 -0.01 -1.54
CA TRP A 66 9.26 -0.76 -2.78
C TRP A 66 10.53 -1.49 -3.22
N LYS A 67 10.41 -2.67 -3.82
CA LYS A 67 11.50 -3.49 -4.39
C LYS A 67 11.74 -3.12 -5.85
N SER A 68 12.99 -3.08 -6.30
CA SER A 68 13.38 -2.80 -7.68
C SER A 68 13.03 -3.99 -8.60
N GLY A 69 12.39 -3.70 -9.72
CA GLY A 69 12.22 -4.60 -10.85
C GLY A 69 12.97 -4.03 -12.05
N GLN A 70 13.85 -4.84 -12.65
CA GLN A 70 14.35 -4.78 -14.04
C GLN A 70 15.04 -3.52 -14.61
N MET A 71 15.12 -2.37 -13.91
CA MET A 71 15.56 -1.11 -14.54
C MET A 71 17.06 -0.74 -14.50
N GLU A 72 17.98 -1.56 -13.98
CA GLU A 72 19.38 -1.11 -13.76
C GLU A 72 20.48 -1.71 -14.66
N ALA A 73 20.17 -2.62 -15.60
CA ALA A 73 21.20 -3.26 -16.44
C ALA A 73 22.02 -2.26 -17.29
N ALA A 74 21.39 -1.21 -17.84
CA ALA A 74 22.06 -0.22 -18.68
C ALA A 74 22.97 0.74 -17.87
N SER A 75 22.50 1.23 -16.72
CA SER A 75 23.31 2.06 -15.82
C SER A 75 24.50 1.30 -15.22
N HIS A 76 24.29 0.02 -14.88
CA HIS A 76 25.38 -0.86 -14.44
C HIS A 76 26.45 -1.05 -15.52
N LEU A 77 26.02 -1.27 -16.77
CA LEU A 77 26.94 -1.42 -17.90
C LEU A 77 27.72 -0.14 -18.19
N GLU A 78 27.07 1.03 -18.12
CA GLU A 78 27.71 2.32 -18.37
C GLU A 78 28.72 2.67 -17.26
N TYR A 79 28.38 2.40 -16.00
CA TYR A 79 29.28 2.60 -14.87
C TYR A 79 30.48 1.66 -14.93
N ALA A 80 30.27 0.37 -15.22
CA ALA A 80 31.35 -0.60 -15.43
C ALA A 80 32.32 -0.17 -16.53
N LYS A 81 31.81 0.41 -17.63
CA LYS A 81 32.65 0.97 -18.71
C LYS A 81 33.48 2.17 -18.25
N ARG A 82 32.95 3.05 -17.38
CA ARG A 82 33.68 4.22 -16.85
C ARG A 82 34.83 3.83 -15.91
N HIS A 83 34.64 2.79 -15.10
CA HIS A 83 35.61 2.38 -14.08
C HIS A 83 36.56 1.25 -14.53
N LEU A 84 36.56 0.91 -15.82
CA LEU A 84 37.37 -0.15 -16.41
C LEU A 84 38.90 0.11 -16.34
N LYS A 85 39.32 1.36 -16.13
CA LYS A 85 40.73 1.77 -16.01
C LYS A 85 41.19 2.01 -14.57
N ASP A 86 40.28 1.90 -13.60
CA ASP A 86 40.60 2.18 -12.20
C ASP A 86 41.40 1.04 -11.59
N SER A 87 42.30 1.40 -10.66
CA SER A 87 43.14 0.44 -9.95
C SER A 87 42.30 -0.57 -9.16
N GLN A 88 42.85 -1.77 -8.95
CA GLN A 88 42.18 -2.81 -8.17
C GLN A 88 41.79 -2.33 -6.76
N THR A 89 42.59 -1.41 -6.18
CA THR A 89 42.31 -0.75 -4.90
C THR A 89 41.04 0.10 -4.95
N ILE A 90 40.75 0.76 -6.07
CA ILE A 90 39.52 1.54 -6.28
C ILE A 90 38.33 0.59 -6.48
N ARG A 91 38.49 -0.47 -7.28
CA ARG A 91 37.43 -1.48 -7.51
C ARG A 91 37.00 -2.20 -6.24
N ASN A 92 37.95 -2.56 -5.37
CA ASN A 92 37.70 -3.22 -4.07
C ASN A 92 37.04 -2.27 -3.02
N LYS A 93 36.84 -0.99 -3.35
CA LYS A 93 36.09 -0.03 -2.53
C LYS A 93 34.63 0.11 -2.98
N ILE A 94 34.23 -0.52 -4.08
CA ILE A 94 32.88 -0.41 -4.65
C ILE A 94 31.99 -1.50 -4.04
N LEU A 95 30.87 -1.10 -3.44
CA LEU A 95 29.81 -1.99 -2.96
C LEU A 95 28.53 -1.70 -3.78
N TRP A 96 27.75 -2.73 -4.07
CA TRP A 96 26.49 -2.63 -4.83
C TRP A 96 25.31 -3.01 -3.92
N SER A 97 24.19 -2.27 -4.00
CA SER A 97 22.90 -2.68 -3.44
C SER A 97 21.80 -2.45 -4.47
N ASP A 98 20.94 -3.44 -4.65
CA ASP A 98 19.86 -3.52 -5.63
C ASP A 98 18.51 -2.92 -5.16
N GLU A 99 18.48 -2.00 -4.18
CA GLU A 99 17.23 -1.48 -3.60
C GLU A 99 16.91 -0.01 -3.97
N ALA A 100 15.91 0.22 -4.83
CA ALA A 100 15.30 1.55 -5.07
C ALA A 100 14.08 1.75 -4.13
N LYS A 101 13.95 2.89 -3.41
CA LYS A 101 12.92 3.12 -2.36
C LYS A 101 12.33 4.54 -2.40
N THR A 102 11.13 4.75 -2.94
CA THR A 102 10.50 6.09 -3.00
C THR A 102 9.89 6.53 -1.66
N GLU A 103 10.28 7.70 -1.14
CA GLU A 103 9.69 8.32 0.07
C GLU A 103 8.75 9.47 -0.26
N LEU A 104 7.55 9.44 0.31
CA LEU A 104 6.76 10.65 0.48
C LEU A 104 7.33 11.47 1.64
N PHE A 105 8.09 12.49 1.28
CA PHE A 105 8.66 13.51 2.17
C PHE A 105 9.80 12.98 3.06
N GLY A 106 10.95 13.64 2.95
CA GLY A 106 12.23 13.12 3.43
C GLY A 106 12.42 12.99 4.95
N VAL A 107 13.42 12.19 5.27
CA VAL A 107 14.01 11.96 6.59
C VAL A 107 14.28 13.27 7.35
N ASN A 108 13.75 13.34 8.58
CA ASN A 108 13.98 14.31 9.66
C ASN A 108 12.89 15.38 9.90
N ALA A 109 12.27 15.21 11.07
CA ALA A 109 11.54 16.20 11.88
C ALA A 109 10.11 16.54 11.46
N ARG A 110 9.30 16.82 12.49
CA ARG A 110 7.90 17.28 12.51
C ARG A 110 7.73 18.65 11.82
N ASN A 111 8.19 18.79 10.58
CA ASN A 111 8.19 20.04 9.85
C ASN A 111 6.93 20.14 8.98
N TYR A 112 6.08 21.07 9.37
CA TYR A 112 4.92 21.50 8.59
C TYR A 112 5.41 22.30 7.37
N VAL A 113 5.20 21.75 6.17
CA VAL A 113 5.38 22.47 4.90
C VAL A 113 4.08 23.18 4.56
N LEU A 114 4.14 24.48 4.25
CA LEU A 114 2.97 25.23 3.76
C LEU A 114 2.84 25.05 2.25
N ARG A 115 1.69 24.53 1.82
CA ARG A 115 1.35 24.36 0.41
C ARG A 115 -0.03 24.91 0.11
N LYS A 116 -0.30 25.15 -1.17
CA LYS A 116 -1.66 25.41 -1.62
C LYS A 116 -2.49 24.15 -1.40
N PRO A 117 -3.80 24.27 -1.12
CA PRO A 117 -4.69 23.14 -1.08
C PRO A 117 -4.69 22.48 -2.47
N GLY A 118 -4.57 21.15 -2.52
CA GLY A 118 -4.56 20.38 -3.76
C GLY A 118 -3.22 20.29 -4.50
N THR A 119 -2.09 20.77 -3.95
CA THR A 119 -0.79 20.68 -4.63
C THR A 119 0.13 19.57 -4.13
N THR A 120 -0.37 18.64 -3.31
CA THR A 120 0.45 17.68 -2.54
C THR A 120 1.30 16.72 -3.36
N HIS A 121 0.76 16.24 -4.48
CA HIS A 121 1.43 15.30 -5.38
C HIS A 121 2.22 15.98 -6.49
N HIS A 122 2.25 17.31 -6.50
CA HIS A 122 3.06 18.00 -7.50
C HIS A 122 4.52 17.59 -7.30
N GLN A 123 5.25 17.39 -8.40
CA GLN A 123 6.66 17.00 -8.43
C GLN A 123 7.54 17.90 -7.53
N VAL A 124 7.19 19.17 -7.43
CA VAL A 124 7.80 20.17 -6.52
C VAL A 124 7.53 19.93 -5.02
N ASN A 125 6.62 19.02 -4.69
CA ASN A 125 6.18 18.61 -3.36
C ASN A 125 6.42 17.09 -3.11
N THR A 126 7.03 16.33 -4.03
CA THR A 126 7.41 14.92 -3.85
C THR A 126 8.92 14.74 -3.97
N VAL A 127 9.51 13.71 -3.35
CA VAL A 127 10.96 13.45 -3.40
C VAL A 127 11.24 12.00 -3.82
N PRO A 128 11.79 11.75 -5.02
CA PRO A 128 12.34 10.43 -5.34
C PRO A 128 13.38 10.07 -4.30
N THR A 129 13.29 8.86 -3.76
CA THR A 129 14.44 8.27 -3.09
C THR A 129 14.81 7.01 -3.85
N VAL A 130 16.05 6.97 -4.31
CA VAL A 130 16.70 5.75 -4.77
C VAL A 130 17.78 5.55 -3.73
N LYS A 131 17.78 4.41 -3.03
CA LYS A 131 18.84 4.12 -2.06
C LYS A 131 20.00 3.45 -2.78
N LEU A 132 20.60 4.17 -3.74
CA LEU A 132 21.93 3.84 -4.25
C LEU A 132 22.93 4.32 -3.19
N LEU A 133 23.25 3.43 -2.25
CA LEU A 133 24.21 3.72 -1.19
C LEU A 133 25.63 3.64 -1.74
N PHE A 134 26.15 4.76 -2.25
CA PHE A 134 27.58 4.94 -2.45
C PHE A 134 28.20 5.54 -1.18
N LEU A 135 28.75 4.71 -0.31
CA LEU A 135 29.63 5.21 0.75
C LEU A 135 31.07 5.19 0.24
N TYR A 136 31.65 6.37 0.02
CA TYR A 136 33.11 6.49 0.04
C TYR A 136 33.60 6.12 1.46
N LYS A 137 34.57 5.21 1.48
CA LYS A 137 34.93 4.28 2.56
C LYS A 137 35.50 4.91 3.85
N ASP A 138 35.42 6.23 4.04
CA ASP A 138 36.20 6.91 5.08
C ASP A 138 35.38 7.66 6.15
N ASP A 139 34.06 7.93 5.98
CA ASP A 139 33.35 8.89 6.85
C ASP A 139 32.08 8.40 7.59
N CYS A 140 31.52 7.22 7.30
CA CYS A 140 30.29 6.70 7.95
C CYS A 140 30.40 5.18 8.24
N ILE A 141 31.44 4.81 8.98
CA ILE A 141 31.71 3.42 9.38
C ILE A 141 31.54 3.31 10.90
N LEU A 142 30.61 2.47 11.35
CA LEU A 142 30.67 1.90 12.71
C LEU A 142 31.37 0.54 12.63
N SER A 143 32.49 0.40 13.33
CA SER A 143 33.18 -0.89 13.49
C SER A 143 33.48 -1.64 12.17
N GLY A 144 33.85 -0.91 11.12
CA GLY A 144 34.20 -1.49 9.81
C GLY A 144 33.02 -1.78 8.87
N LYS A 145 31.77 -1.43 9.22
CA LYS A 145 30.57 -1.69 8.41
C LYS A 145 29.74 -0.43 8.14
N PRO A 146 28.99 -0.39 7.01
CA PRO A 146 27.95 0.61 6.78
C PRO A 146 26.94 0.63 7.93
N ALA A 147 26.47 1.82 8.28
CA ALA A 147 25.41 1.97 9.26
C ALA A 147 24.08 1.43 8.72
N ASP A 148 23.43 0.55 9.49
CA ASP A 148 22.08 0.06 9.21
C ASP A 148 21.02 1.17 9.41
N ASP A 149 19.85 1.00 8.82
CA ASP A 149 18.72 1.95 8.85
C ASP A 149 18.21 2.25 10.26
N ASN A 150 18.52 1.36 11.21
CA ASN A 150 18.15 1.45 12.61
C ASN A 150 19.19 2.17 13.48
N VAL A 151 20.36 2.52 12.94
CA VAL A 151 21.44 3.21 13.66
C VAL A 151 21.07 4.68 13.84
N LYS A 152 21.12 5.17 15.08
CA LYS A 152 20.84 6.59 15.34
C LYS A 152 21.98 7.44 14.83
N LEU A 153 21.67 8.61 14.29
CA LEU A 153 22.68 9.57 13.82
C LEU A 153 23.68 9.98 14.92
N GLY A 154 23.25 10.02 16.18
CA GLY A 154 24.12 10.28 17.33
C GLY A 154 25.15 9.17 17.59
N ASP A 155 24.84 7.94 17.20
CA ASP A 155 25.75 6.78 17.35
C ASP A 155 26.85 6.79 16.27
N LEU A 156 26.63 7.52 15.17
CA LEU A 156 27.58 7.64 14.06
C LEU A 156 28.82 8.50 14.38
N LYS A 157 28.86 9.17 15.54
CA LYS A 157 30.01 9.97 16.03
C LYS A 157 30.65 10.87 14.96
N LEU A 158 29.82 11.45 14.10
CA LEU A 158 30.29 12.29 12.99
C LEU A 158 30.94 13.56 13.53
N LYS A 159 32.05 13.99 12.91
CA LYS A 159 32.69 15.24 13.27
C LYS A 159 31.78 16.41 12.87
N PRO A 160 31.81 17.53 13.61
CA PRO A 160 31.21 18.78 13.13
C PRO A 160 31.73 19.07 11.71
N ASN A 161 30.83 19.42 10.78
CA ASN A 161 31.11 19.66 9.36
C ASN A 161 31.49 18.42 8.51
N THR A 162 31.25 17.19 8.97
CA THR A 162 31.35 16.00 8.09
C THR A 162 30.38 16.13 6.91
N LYS A 163 30.90 16.02 5.68
CA LYS A 163 30.09 16.04 4.46
C LYS A 163 29.64 14.62 4.13
N ILE A 164 28.33 14.40 4.05
CA ILE A 164 27.75 13.13 3.58
C ILE A 164 27.52 13.27 2.07
N MET A 165 28.12 12.39 1.28
CA MET A 165 27.90 12.33 -0.16
C MET A 165 26.72 11.41 -0.46
N MET A 166 25.77 11.88 -1.25
CA MET A 166 24.62 11.09 -1.71
C MET A 166 24.58 11.18 -3.24
N MET A 167 24.43 10.04 -3.90
CA MET A 167 24.33 9.92 -5.34
C MET A 167 23.04 9.17 -5.69
N GLY A 168 22.27 9.69 -6.63
CA GLY A 168 21.02 9.10 -7.10
C GLY A 168 20.52 9.81 -8.34
N THR A 169 19.70 9.12 -9.13
CA THR A 169 19.06 9.66 -10.33
C THR A 169 17.79 10.40 -9.93
N ARG A 170 17.55 11.58 -10.51
CA ARG A 170 16.32 12.35 -10.28
C ARG A 170 15.14 11.65 -10.96
N GLU A 171 13.95 11.67 -10.34
CA GLU A 171 12.69 11.12 -10.91
C GLU A 171 12.40 11.67 -12.30
N GLU A 172 12.68 12.96 -12.50
CA GLU A 172 12.52 13.66 -13.79
C GLU A 172 13.38 13.03 -14.89
N SER A 173 14.56 12.52 -14.54
CA SER A 173 15.45 11.82 -15.46
C SER A 173 15.06 10.35 -15.69
N LEU A 174 14.05 9.87 -14.96
CA LEU A 174 13.47 8.53 -15.10
C LEU A 174 12.13 8.57 -15.83
N GLU A 175 11.55 9.74 -16.14
CA GLU A 175 10.23 9.86 -16.79
C GLU A 175 10.15 9.10 -18.12
N ASP A 176 11.17 9.22 -18.98
CA ASP A 176 11.22 8.51 -20.27
C ASP A 176 11.38 6.99 -20.11
N VAL A 177 11.93 6.54 -18.98
CA VAL A 177 12.21 5.13 -18.69
C VAL A 177 11.05 4.49 -17.90
N LEU A 178 10.30 5.30 -17.15
CA LEU A 178 9.11 4.95 -16.35
C LEU A 178 7.79 5.21 -17.09
N ALA A 179 7.85 5.88 -18.25
CA ALA A 179 6.70 6.08 -19.11
C ALA A 179 6.05 4.71 -19.40
N PRO A 180 4.73 4.56 -19.19
CA PRO A 180 4.05 3.34 -19.55
C PRO A 180 4.27 3.08 -21.04
N PRO A 181 4.60 1.84 -21.46
CA PRO A 181 4.67 1.53 -22.87
C PRO A 181 3.34 1.90 -23.55
N PRO A 182 3.36 2.29 -24.84
CA PRO A 182 2.13 2.51 -25.60
C PRO A 182 1.20 1.31 -25.43
N GLU A 183 -0.12 1.54 -25.31
CA GLU A 183 -1.17 0.54 -25.03
C GLU A 183 -0.91 -0.81 -25.72
N ASN A 184 -0.18 -1.67 -25.02
CA ASN A 184 -0.16 -3.10 -25.21
C ASN A 184 -0.78 -3.64 -23.94
N ASP A 185 -1.81 -4.47 -24.05
CA ASP A 185 -2.42 -5.23 -22.95
C ASP A 185 -1.41 -6.20 -22.25
N ASP A 186 -0.11 -6.09 -22.58
CA ASP A 186 0.97 -7.01 -22.27
C ASP A 186 1.97 -6.46 -21.23
N VAL A 187 1.53 -5.63 -20.28
CA VAL A 187 2.31 -5.48 -19.02
C VAL A 187 2.08 -6.74 -18.20
N VAL A 188 2.79 -7.80 -18.59
CA VAL A 188 2.83 -9.09 -17.91
C VAL A 188 3.64 -8.94 -16.62
N ASN A 189 3.05 -9.33 -15.50
CA ASN A 189 3.86 -9.62 -14.31
C ASN A 189 4.72 -10.84 -14.67
N ASP A 190 6.04 -10.70 -14.78
CA ASP A 190 6.93 -11.81 -15.17
C ASP A 190 6.93 -12.99 -14.16
N PHE A 191 6.20 -12.87 -13.04
CA PHE A 191 5.88 -13.98 -12.14
C PHE A 191 4.49 -14.61 -12.37
N ASP A 192 3.67 -14.04 -13.24
CA ASP A 192 2.40 -14.59 -13.74
C ASP A 192 2.63 -15.42 -15.01
N ILE A 193 3.35 -16.53 -14.85
CA ILE A 193 3.33 -17.61 -15.85
C ILE A 193 1.94 -18.22 -15.78
N GLU A 194 1.27 -18.38 -16.93
CA GLU A 194 0.00 -19.08 -17.07
C GLU A 194 -0.04 -20.33 -16.17
N GLU A 195 -1.16 -20.50 -15.46
CA GLU A 195 -1.43 -21.58 -14.51
C GLU A 195 -1.31 -22.95 -15.17
N GLU A 196 -0.07 -23.43 -15.34
CA GLU A 196 0.18 -24.83 -15.58
C GLU A 196 -0.22 -25.55 -14.29
N VAL A 197 -1.27 -26.39 -14.41
CA VAL A 197 -1.90 -27.14 -13.34
C VAL A 197 -0.85 -28.03 -12.68
N THR A 198 -0.13 -27.47 -11.71
CA THR A 198 0.77 -28.24 -10.86
C THR A 198 -0.10 -28.82 -9.76
N GLU A 199 -0.33 -30.13 -9.79
CA GLU A 199 -1.06 -30.83 -8.73
C GLU A 199 -0.25 -30.80 -7.42
N VAL A 200 -0.43 -29.71 -6.67
CA VAL A 200 0.16 -29.52 -5.33
C VAL A 200 -0.86 -29.75 -4.23
N GLU A 201 -2.15 -29.62 -4.54
CA GLU A 201 -3.28 -29.67 -3.60
C GLU A 201 -3.40 -31.02 -2.86
N ASN A 202 -3.10 -32.13 -3.56
CA ASN A 202 -3.26 -33.49 -3.04
C ASN A 202 -1.96 -34.09 -2.51
N ARG A 203 -0.87 -33.34 -2.46
CA ARG A 203 0.42 -33.84 -1.93
C ARG A 203 0.36 -33.96 -0.41
N GLU A 204 0.68 -35.14 0.11
CA GLU A 204 0.67 -35.44 1.55
C GLU A 204 1.49 -34.43 2.38
N GLU A 205 2.64 -34.01 1.86
CA GLU A 205 3.49 -32.99 2.50
C GLU A 205 2.77 -31.65 2.71
N ASN A 206 1.92 -31.23 1.77
CA ASN A 206 1.19 -29.98 1.84
C ASN A 206 -0.05 -30.12 2.72
N LEU A 207 -0.74 -31.26 2.66
CA LEU A 207 -1.84 -31.59 3.57
C LEU A 207 -1.37 -31.63 5.03
N ALA A 208 -0.18 -32.17 5.30
CA ALA A 208 0.42 -32.16 6.62
C ALA A 208 0.76 -30.74 7.12
N LYS A 209 1.23 -29.84 6.23
CA LYS A 209 1.43 -28.42 6.56
C LYS A 209 0.11 -27.73 6.90
N ILE A 210 -0.96 -28.01 6.15
CA ILE A 210 -2.31 -27.49 6.45
C ILE A 210 -2.79 -28.00 7.81
N ALA A 211 -2.70 -29.32 8.07
CA ALA A 211 -3.11 -29.90 9.35
C ALA A 211 -2.35 -29.28 10.54
N ARG A 212 -1.05 -28.99 10.37
CA ARG A 212 -0.26 -28.26 11.36
C ARG A 212 -0.78 -26.84 11.60
N ARG A 213 -1.11 -26.08 10.55
CA ARG A 213 -1.70 -24.74 10.68
C ARG A 213 -3.09 -24.77 11.33
N VAL A 214 -3.92 -25.76 10.97
CA VAL A 214 -5.23 -25.98 11.61
C VAL A 214 -5.07 -26.22 13.12
N LYS A 215 -4.02 -26.95 13.54
CA LYS A 215 -3.74 -27.20 14.95
C LYS A 215 -3.14 -25.98 15.66
N ASP A 216 -2.10 -25.37 15.09
CA ASP A 216 -1.20 -24.46 15.83
C ASP A 216 -1.54 -22.97 15.66
N TYR A 217 -2.13 -22.57 14.52
CA TYR A 217 -2.46 -21.16 14.27
C TYR A 217 -3.72 -20.79 15.07
N LYS A 218 -3.65 -19.75 15.91
CA LYS A 218 -4.82 -19.29 16.67
C LYS A 218 -5.53 -18.16 15.90
N VAL A 219 -6.78 -18.39 15.51
CA VAL A 219 -7.62 -17.37 14.89
C VAL A 219 -8.29 -16.55 15.98
N GLU A 220 -8.22 -15.22 15.87
CA GLU A 220 -9.00 -14.31 16.70
C GLU A 220 -10.31 -13.99 15.97
N GLU A 221 -11.41 -14.47 16.54
CA GLU A 221 -12.74 -14.23 16.01
C GLU A 221 -13.22 -12.83 16.41
N LEU A 222 -13.46 -11.97 15.43
CA LEU A 222 -14.02 -10.64 15.62
C LEU A 222 -15.56 -10.72 15.72
N ASN A 223 -16.17 -11.57 14.88
CA ASN A 223 -17.60 -11.82 14.87
C ASN A 223 -17.87 -13.29 14.52
N PRO A 224 -18.90 -13.92 15.10
CA PRO A 224 -19.17 -15.34 14.88
C PRO A 224 -19.61 -15.62 13.43
N PRO A 225 -19.23 -16.78 12.87
CA PRO A 225 -19.86 -17.33 11.68
C PRO A 225 -21.38 -17.35 11.79
N ARG A 226 -22.08 -17.04 10.69
CA ARG A 226 -23.54 -16.99 10.64
C ARG A 226 -24.07 -18.27 9.97
N PRO A 227 -25.00 -19.00 10.60
CA PRO A 227 -25.57 -20.20 10.01
C PRO A 227 -26.16 -19.95 8.62
N GLY A 228 -25.84 -20.83 7.66
CA GLY A 228 -26.33 -20.79 6.28
C GLY A 228 -25.66 -19.75 5.38
N LYS A 229 -24.72 -18.95 5.89
CA LYS A 229 -23.93 -18.02 5.06
C LYS A 229 -22.75 -18.73 4.41
N ARG A 230 -22.34 -18.17 3.27
CA ARG A 230 -21.19 -18.64 2.47
C ARG A 230 -19.92 -17.96 2.96
N LEU A 231 -18.76 -18.34 2.45
CA LEU A 231 -17.49 -17.72 2.83
C LEU A 231 -16.88 -16.92 1.67
N LEU A 232 -16.61 -15.66 1.92
CA LEU A 232 -15.82 -14.79 1.05
C LEU A 232 -14.48 -14.47 1.73
N VAL A 233 -13.38 -14.88 1.10
CA VAL A 233 -12.02 -14.56 1.56
C VAL A 233 -11.44 -13.47 0.64
N LEU A 234 -10.94 -12.39 1.22
CA LEU A 234 -10.41 -11.25 0.47
C LEU A 234 -8.95 -11.02 0.82
N ASP A 235 -8.11 -10.93 -0.20
CA ASP A 235 -6.81 -10.26 -0.08
C ASP A 235 -6.99 -8.75 0.09
N ILE A 236 -5.91 -8.03 0.43
CA ILE A 236 -5.93 -6.59 0.69
C ILE A 236 -5.23 -5.81 -0.41
N ASP A 237 -3.93 -6.06 -0.59
CA ASP A 237 -3.04 -5.26 -1.43
C ASP A 237 -3.44 -5.45 -2.90
N TYR A 238 -3.76 -4.37 -3.60
CA TYR A 238 -4.31 -4.41 -4.97
C TYR A 238 -5.67 -5.09 -5.15
N THR A 239 -6.19 -5.76 -4.14
CA THR A 239 -7.55 -6.30 -4.13
C THR A 239 -8.56 -5.24 -3.66
N LEU A 240 -8.34 -4.65 -2.48
CA LEU A 240 -9.26 -3.68 -1.84
C LEU A 240 -8.73 -2.25 -1.89
N PHE A 241 -7.43 -2.05 -2.08
CA PHE A 241 -6.84 -0.71 -2.15
C PHE A 241 -5.48 -0.72 -2.87
N ASP A 242 -5.05 0.45 -3.31
CA ASP A 242 -3.72 0.67 -3.87
C ASP A 242 -2.71 0.95 -2.77
N HIS A 243 -1.93 -0.07 -2.40
CA HIS A 243 -0.91 0.03 -1.37
C HIS A 243 0.41 0.67 -1.82
N LYS A 244 0.62 0.88 -3.13
CA LYS A 244 1.86 1.49 -3.64
C LYS A 244 1.75 3.00 -3.78
N SER A 245 0.57 3.47 -4.21
CA SER A 245 0.39 4.89 -4.48
C SER A 245 0.47 5.72 -3.23
N CYS A 246 0.87 6.95 -3.46
CA CYS A 246 0.98 7.98 -2.46
C CYS A 246 -0.34 8.76 -2.37
N ALA A 247 -0.86 8.96 -1.16
CA ALA A 247 -2.11 9.67 -0.92
C ALA A 247 -2.07 10.45 0.40
N GLU A 248 -2.94 11.45 0.56
CA GLU A 248 -3.13 12.12 1.85
C GLU A 248 -4.02 11.32 2.80
N THR A 249 -4.95 10.54 2.24
CA THR A 249 -5.94 9.77 3.00
C THR A 249 -6.09 8.36 2.46
N GLY A 250 -6.42 7.40 3.33
CA GLY A 250 -6.70 6.02 2.91
C GLY A 250 -7.85 5.91 1.90
N HIS A 251 -8.82 6.84 1.96
CA HIS A 251 -9.95 6.90 1.03
C HIS A 251 -9.53 7.13 -0.44
N GLU A 252 -8.46 7.88 -0.69
CA GLU A 252 -7.92 8.09 -2.04
C GLU A 252 -7.30 6.81 -2.63
N LEU A 253 -6.75 5.95 -1.77
CA LEU A 253 -6.17 4.66 -2.15
C LEU A 253 -7.21 3.53 -2.17
N MET A 254 -8.34 3.73 -1.49
CA MET A 254 -9.42 2.75 -1.41
C MET A 254 -10.00 2.47 -2.79
N ARG A 255 -10.12 1.19 -3.14
CA ARG A 255 -10.73 0.77 -4.39
C ARG A 255 -12.19 1.25 -4.43
N PRO A 256 -12.66 1.81 -5.55
CA PRO A 256 -14.06 2.23 -5.69
C PRO A 256 -15.04 1.13 -5.32
N PHE A 257 -16.16 1.54 -4.72
CA PHE A 257 -17.25 0.66 -4.28
C PHE A 257 -16.88 -0.32 -3.14
N LEU A 258 -15.77 -0.11 -2.41
CA LEU A 258 -15.34 -1.04 -1.35
C LEU A 258 -16.45 -1.30 -0.32
N HIS A 259 -17.05 -0.26 0.26
CA HIS A 259 -18.05 -0.42 1.31
C HIS A 259 -19.39 -0.94 0.77
N GLU A 260 -19.79 -0.52 -0.43
CA GLU A 260 -20.97 -1.01 -1.12
C GLU A 260 -20.83 -2.51 -1.45
N PHE A 261 -19.65 -2.91 -1.93
CA PHE A 261 -19.29 -4.31 -2.18
C PHE A 261 -19.34 -5.13 -0.89
N LEU A 262 -18.68 -4.69 0.18
CA LEU A 262 -18.67 -5.42 1.46
C LEU A 262 -20.07 -5.51 2.09
N THR A 263 -20.86 -4.44 2.00
CA THR A 263 -22.27 -4.45 2.45
C THR A 263 -23.08 -5.48 1.66
N SER A 264 -22.99 -5.43 0.33
CA SER A 264 -23.70 -6.37 -0.55
C SER A 264 -23.23 -7.82 -0.35
N ALA A 265 -21.93 -8.05 -0.14
CA ALA A 265 -21.39 -9.38 0.10
C ALA A 265 -21.84 -9.92 1.46
N TYR A 266 -21.89 -9.07 2.49
CA TYR A 266 -22.27 -9.48 3.84
C TYR A 266 -23.71 -9.99 3.94
N GLU A 267 -24.59 -9.60 3.02
CA GLU A 267 -25.95 -10.15 2.92
C GLU A 267 -25.93 -11.68 2.79
N ASP A 268 -24.98 -12.25 2.04
CA ASP A 268 -24.95 -13.68 1.68
C ASP A 268 -23.69 -14.43 2.17
N PHE A 269 -22.62 -13.70 2.49
CA PHE A 269 -21.31 -14.23 2.84
C PHE A 269 -20.82 -13.72 4.18
N ASP A 270 -20.22 -14.60 4.98
CA ASP A 270 -19.26 -14.23 6.00
C ASP A 270 -17.94 -13.82 5.34
N ILE A 271 -17.31 -12.77 5.88
CA ILE A 271 -16.19 -12.09 5.24
C ILE A 271 -14.94 -12.31 6.08
N VAL A 272 -13.90 -12.84 5.44
CA VAL A 272 -12.57 -13.05 6.02
C VAL A 272 -11.55 -12.25 5.23
N ILE A 273 -10.67 -11.54 5.94
CA ILE A 273 -9.53 -10.86 5.32
C ILE A 273 -8.31 -11.76 5.45
N TRP A 274 -7.58 -12.00 4.36
CA TRP A 274 -6.34 -12.78 4.39
C TRP A 274 -5.23 -12.09 3.60
N SER A 275 -4.24 -11.52 4.28
CA SER A 275 -3.09 -10.86 3.66
C SER A 275 -1.79 -11.60 3.93
N ALA A 276 -0.85 -11.53 2.98
CA ALA A 276 0.52 -12.03 3.13
C ALA A 276 1.43 -11.07 3.92
N THR A 277 0.87 -10.33 4.87
CA THR A 277 1.58 -9.39 5.76
C THR A 277 1.36 -9.80 7.22
N SER A 278 1.93 -9.09 8.19
CA SER A 278 1.68 -9.35 9.62
C SER A 278 0.32 -8.82 10.06
N MET A 279 -0.31 -9.44 11.06
CA MET A 279 -1.59 -8.97 11.64
C MET A 279 -1.61 -7.47 11.96
N LYS A 280 -0.53 -6.92 12.53
CA LYS A 280 -0.42 -5.48 12.84
C LYS A 280 -0.62 -4.57 11.62
N TRP A 281 -0.14 -5.00 10.45
CA TRP A 281 -0.31 -4.25 9.20
C TRP A 281 -1.73 -4.38 8.68
N ILE A 282 -2.32 -5.57 8.78
CA ILE A 282 -3.73 -5.83 8.45
C ILE A 282 -4.64 -4.92 9.27
N ASP A 283 -4.48 -4.92 10.60
CA ASP A 283 -5.27 -4.09 11.51
C ASP A 283 -5.17 -2.61 11.16
N ALA A 284 -3.94 -2.12 10.93
CA ALA A 284 -3.70 -0.74 10.56
C ALA A 284 -4.42 -0.37 9.25
N LYS A 285 -4.37 -1.24 8.23
CA LYS A 285 -5.00 -1.00 6.94
C LYS A 285 -6.51 -1.13 6.96
N MET A 286 -7.05 -2.15 7.62
CA MET A 286 -8.50 -2.31 7.77
C MET A 286 -9.11 -1.14 8.54
N LYS A 287 -8.41 -0.61 9.55
CA LYS A 287 -8.83 0.59 10.26
C LYS A 287 -8.74 1.86 9.40
N GLU A 288 -7.63 2.04 8.68
CA GLU A 288 -7.41 3.18 7.78
C GLU A 288 -8.47 3.25 6.66
N LEU A 289 -8.88 2.10 6.13
CA LEU A 289 -9.91 1.98 5.10
C LEU A 289 -11.34 1.98 5.66
N GLY A 290 -11.54 2.11 6.98
CA GLY A 290 -12.88 2.11 7.59
C GLY A 290 -13.61 0.76 7.50
N VAL A 291 -12.87 -0.34 7.34
CA VAL A 291 -13.41 -1.70 7.21
C VAL A 291 -13.70 -2.33 8.58
N THR A 292 -12.82 -2.10 9.57
CA THR A 292 -12.90 -2.75 10.88
C THR A 292 -14.21 -2.47 11.64
N ASP A 293 -14.64 -1.20 11.67
CA ASP A 293 -15.74 -0.72 12.53
C ASP A 293 -16.95 -0.23 11.72
N ASN A 294 -17.22 -0.84 10.56
CA ASN A 294 -18.33 -0.42 9.70
C ASN A 294 -19.69 -0.92 10.24
N PRO A 295 -20.74 -0.08 10.32
CA PRO A 295 -22.05 -0.52 10.83
C PRO A 295 -22.83 -1.45 9.88
N ASN A 296 -22.49 -1.46 8.58
CA ASN A 296 -23.29 -2.14 7.55
C ASN A 296 -22.88 -3.60 7.30
N TYR A 297 -21.70 -4.00 7.75
CA TYR A 297 -21.18 -5.36 7.60
C TYR A 297 -20.20 -5.68 8.72
N LYS A 298 -19.89 -6.96 8.88
CA LYS A 298 -18.92 -7.41 9.88
C LYS A 298 -17.89 -8.36 9.27
N ILE A 299 -16.64 -8.20 9.70
CA ILE A 299 -15.55 -9.13 9.40
C ILE A 299 -15.60 -10.25 10.45
N THR A 300 -15.57 -11.50 10.01
CA THR A 300 -15.63 -12.68 10.89
C THR A 300 -14.30 -12.85 11.62
N PHE A 301 -13.20 -12.91 10.87
CA PHE A 301 -11.84 -12.93 11.39
C PHE A 301 -10.84 -12.51 10.30
N MET A 302 -9.59 -12.30 10.69
CA MET A 302 -8.50 -11.92 9.80
C MET A 302 -7.38 -12.95 9.90
N LEU A 303 -6.69 -13.21 8.79
CA LEU A 303 -5.56 -14.12 8.69
C LEU A 303 -4.36 -13.39 8.10
N ASP A 304 -3.19 -13.67 8.64
CA ASP A 304 -1.93 -13.04 8.26
C ASP A 304 -0.97 -14.05 7.60
N SER A 305 0.26 -13.64 7.32
CA SER A 305 1.25 -14.50 6.68
C SER A 305 1.60 -15.74 7.50
N ALA A 306 1.40 -15.74 8.83
CA ALA A 306 1.66 -16.92 9.65
C ALA A 306 0.64 -18.05 9.45
N ALA A 307 -0.55 -17.77 8.88
CA ALA A 307 -1.52 -18.78 8.46
C ALA A 307 -1.13 -19.46 7.13
N MET A 308 -0.22 -18.85 6.36
CA MET A 308 0.21 -19.37 5.06
C MET A 308 1.13 -20.60 5.20
N ILE A 309 1.28 -21.33 4.09
CA ILE A 309 2.21 -22.46 3.97
C ILE A 309 3.11 -22.25 2.76
N THR A 310 4.26 -22.92 2.77
CA THR A 310 5.13 -23.03 1.61
C THR A 310 4.84 -24.31 0.84
N VAL A 311 4.82 -24.24 -0.49
CA VAL A 311 4.66 -25.39 -1.40
C VAL A 311 5.78 -25.39 -2.42
N HIS A 312 6.24 -26.58 -2.80
CA HIS A 312 7.27 -26.73 -3.83
C HIS A 312 6.62 -26.89 -5.21
N THR A 313 6.93 -25.98 -6.12
CA THR A 313 6.52 -26.02 -7.53
C THR A 313 7.74 -26.32 -8.40
N PRO A 314 7.63 -27.21 -9.41
CA PRO A 314 8.77 -27.55 -10.27
C PRO A 314 9.40 -26.34 -10.97
N LYS A 315 8.58 -25.37 -11.40
CA LYS A 315 9.04 -24.20 -12.17
C LYS A 315 9.52 -23.02 -11.32
N ARG A 316 8.91 -22.77 -10.16
CA ARG A 316 9.18 -21.56 -9.34
C ARG A 316 9.93 -21.86 -8.05
N GLY A 317 10.22 -23.13 -7.78
CA GLY A 317 10.75 -23.57 -6.49
C GLY A 317 9.73 -23.42 -5.38
N VAL A 318 10.19 -23.01 -4.20
CA VAL A 318 9.35 -22.85 -3.01
C VAL A 318 8.58 -21.53 -3.08
N VAL A 319 7.25 -21.62 -2.99
CA VAL A 319 6.36 -20.45 -2.97
C VAL A 319 5.42 -20.49 -1.78
N GLU A 320 5.00 -19.32 -1.30
CA GLU A 320 4.00 -19.19 -0.24
C GLU A 320 2.59 -19.07 -0.83
N VAL A 321 1.63 -19.72 -0.17
CA VAL A 321 0.22 -19.80 -0.58
C VAL A 321 -0.72 -19.64 0.63
N LYS A 322 -1.98 -19.29 0.38
CA LYS A 322 -3.09 -19.12 1.33
C LYS A 322 -4.03 -20.33 1.24
N PRO A 323 -3.73 -21.44 1.93
CA PRO A 323 -4.51 -22.67 1.81
C PRO A 323 -5.86 -22.55 2.52
N LEU A 324 -6.97 -22.44 1.77
CA LEU A 324 -8.33 -22.38 2.34
C LEU A 324 -8.66 -23.57 3.24
N GLY A 325 -7.97 -24.70 3.06
CA GLY A 325 -8.02 -25.85 3.96
C GLY A 325 -7.71 -25.52 5.44
N VAL A 326 -6.99 -24.44 5.73
CA VAL A 326 -6.79 -23.96 7.11
C VAL A 326 -8.10 -23.45 7.71
N ILE A 327 -8.89 -22.70 6.93
CA ILE A 327 -10.21 -22.22 7.37
C ILE A 327 -11.17 -23.39 7.48
N TRP A 328 -11.24 -24.24 6.45
CA TRP A 328 -12.14 -25.40 6.44
C TRP A 328 -11.84 -26.39 7.56
N GLY A 329 -10.57 -26.57 7.94
CA GLY A 329 -10.20 -27.42 9.06
C GLY A 329 -10.59 -26.86 10.43
N LYS A 330 -10.70 -25.52 10.56
CA LYS A 330 -11.06 -24.85 11.82
C LYS A 330 -12.55 -24.59 11.97
N TYR A 331 -13.26 -24.37 10.86
CA TYR A 331 -14.67 -23.97 10.80
C TYR A 331 -15.46 -24.90 9.86
N SER A 332 -15.19 -26.21 9.95
CA SER A 332 -15.74 -27.24 9.05
C SER A 332 -17.27 -27.34 9.10
N GLU A 333 -17.87 -26.92 10.21
CA GLU A 333 -19.31 -26.86 10.41
C GLU A 333 -20.01 -25.77 9.59
N PHE A 334 -19.27 -24.74 9.16
CA PHE A 334 -19.79 -23.61 8.39
C PHE A 334 -19.30 -23.60 6.94
N TYR A 335 -18.01 -23.90 6.73
CA TYR A 335 -17.35 -23.63 5.44
C TYR A 335 -16.62 -24.84 4.88
N ASN A 336 -16.71 -25.00 3.57
CA ASN A 336 -16.00 -26.00 2.80
C ASN A 336 -15.80 -25.52 1.36
N ARG A 337 -15.19 -26.37 0.52
CA ARG A 337 -14.93 -26.06 -0.90
C ARG A 337 -16.17 -25.68 -1.73
N LYS A 338 -17.38 -26.09 -1.33
CA LYS A 338 -18.60 -25.87 -2.09
C LYS A 338 -19.22 -24.50 -1.88
N ASN A 339 -18.92 -23.85 -0.75
CA ASN A 339 -19.52 -22.56 -0.37
C ASN A 339 -18.49 -21.45 -0.10
N THR A 340 -17.24 -21.65 -0.52
CA THR A 340 -16.14 -20.69 -0.32
C THR A 340 -15.67 -20.11 -1.64
N ILE A 341 -15.44 -18.81 -1.69
CA ILE A 341 -14.75 -18.12 -2.79
C ILE A 341 -13.70 -17.16 -2.23
N MET A 342 -12.57 -17.04 -2.93
CA MET A 342 -11.44 -16.20 -2.54
C MET A 342 -11.07 -15.23 -3.66
N PHE A 343 -10.99 -13.94 -3.36
CA PHE A 343 -10.51 -12.92 -4.30
C PHE A 343 -9.09 -12.50 -3.94
N ASP A 344 -8.19 -12.64 -4.90
CA ASP A 344 -6.77 -12.30 -4.76
C ASP A 344 -6.24 -11.91 -6.14
N ASP A 345 -5.46 -10.83 -6.24
CA ASP A 345 -4.91 -10.41 -7.53
C ASP A 345 -3.79 -11.36 -8.00
N ILE A 346 -3.22 -12.15 -7.08
CA ILE A 346 -2.13 -13.09 -7.36
C ILE A 346 -2.66 -14.53 -7.36
N GLY A 347 -2.75 -15.12 -8.56
CA GLY A 347 -3.27 -16.48 -8.74
C GLY A 347 -2.53 -17.57 -7.95
N ARG A 348 -1.21 -17.38 -7.74
CA ARG A 348 -0.38 -18.26 -6.92
C ARG A 348 -0.91 -18.43 -5.49
N ASN A 349 -1.54 -17.41 -4.91
CA ASN A 349 -1.95 -17.46 -3.51
C ASN A 349 -2.99 -18.56 -3.25
N PHE A 350 -3.80 -18.93 -4.24
CA PHE A 350 -4.79 -20.00 -4.13
C PHE A 350 -4.39 -21.29 -4.89
N LEU A 351 -3.09 -21.52 -5.11
CA LEU A 351 -2.59 -22.71 -5.82
C LEU A 351 -3.00 -24.05 -5.16
N MET A 352 -3.29 -24.07 -3.86
CA MET A 352 -3.79 -25.25 -3.12
C MET A 352 -5.31 -25.44 -3.20
N ASN A 353 -6.02 -24.48 -3.82
CA ASN A 353 -7.48 -24.47 -3.94
C ASN A 353 -7.90 -23.64 -5.18
N PRO A 354 -7.43 -24.02 -6.38
CA PRO A 354 -7.58 -23.22 -7.60
C PRO A 354 -9.05 -22.99 -7.97
N GLN A 355 -9.91 -24.00 -7.77
CA GLN A 355 -11.35 -23.91 -8.06
C GLN A 355 -12.09 -22.88 -7.19
N ASN A 356 -11.55 -22.50 -6.04
CA ASN A 356 -12.14 -21.52 -5.13
C ASN A 356 -11.57 -20.10 -5.32
N GLY A 357 -10.51 -19.95 -6.13
CA GLY A 357 -9.87 -18.67 -6.40
C GLY A 357 -10.49 -17.93 -7.58
N LEU A 358 -10.73 -16.64 -7.42
CA LEU A 358 -11.00 -15.70 -8.51
C LEU A 358 -9.86 -14.69 -8.54
N LYS A 359 -9.09 -14.71 -9.63
CA LYS A 359 -8.03 -13.73 -9.87
C LYS A 359 -8.66 -12.37 -10.22
N ILE A 360 -8.76 -11.49 -9.23
CA ILE A 360 -9.31 -10.15 -9.44
C ILE A 360 -8.30 -9.28 -10.19
N ARG A 361 -8.76 -8.33 -11.00
CA ARG A 361 -7.86 -7.36 -11.63
C ARG A 361 -7.20 -6.49 -10.54
N PRO A 362 -5.88 -6.32 -10.53
CA PRO A 362 -5.19 -5.51 -9.53
C PRO A 362 -5.59 -4.04 -9.66
N PHE A 363 -5.93 -3.41 -8.53
CA PHE A 363 -6.22 -1.99 -8.45
C PHE A 363 -4.93 -1.21 -8.16
N MET A 364 -4.37 -0.60 -9.21
CA MET A 364 -3.11 0.13 -9.15
C MET A 364 -3.30 1.58 -9.61
N LYS A 365 -2.38 2.46 -9.22
CA LYS A 365 -2.36 3.88 -9.59
C LYS A 365 -3.73 4.52 -9.33
N ALA A 366 -4.20 4.46 -8.08
CA ALA A 366 -5.55 4.91 -7.70
C ALA A 366 -5.89 6.31 -8.23
N HIS A 367 -4.95 7.24 -8.17
CA HIS A 367 -5.09 8.60 -8.70
C HIS A 367 -5.44 8.69 -10.20
N LEU A 368 -5.11 7.67 -11.01
CA LEU A 368 -5.48 7.58 -12.44
C LEU A 368 -6.71 6.72 -12.70
N ASN A 369 -6.91 5.67 -11.90
CA ASN A 369 -7.84 4.59 -12.22
C ASN A 369 -9.14 4.58 -11.38
N ARG A 370 -9.19 5.32 -10.27
CA ARG A 370 -10.32 5.31 -9.33
C ARG A 370 -11.66 5.68 -9.97
N GLU A 371 -11.70 6.55 -10.97
CA GLU A 371 -12.97 6.91 -11.63
C GLU A 371 -13.46 5.86 -12.63
N LYS A 372 -12.54 5.00 -13.11
CA LYS A 372 -12.82 4.01 -14.16
C LYS A 372 -13.03 2.60 -13.58
N ASP A 373 -12.39 2.27 -12.46
CA ASP A 373 -12.52 0.95 -11.84
C ASP A 373 -13.94 0.74 -11.29
N LYS A 374 -14.58 -0.33 -11.76
CA LYS A 374 -15.91 -0.78 -11.33
C LYS A 374 -15.88 -2.26 -10.95
N GLU A 375 -14.71 -2.81 -10.65
CA GLU A 375 -14.54 -4.25 -10.52
C GLU A 375 -15.31 -4.77 -9.31
N LEU A 376 -15.19 -4.11 -8.15
CA LEU A 376 -15.92 -4.50 -6.94
C LEU A 376 -17.44 -4.37 -7.11
N TYR A 377 -17.92 -3.38 -7.88
CA TYR A 377 -19.35 -3.27 -8.21
C TYR A 377 -19.84 -4.45 -9.05
N LYS A 378 -19.08 -4.87 -10.07
CA LYS A 378 -19.45 -6.04 -10.88
C LYS A 378 -19.35 -7.33 -10.08
N LEU A 379 -18.33 -7.45 -9.22
CA LEU A 379 -18.14 -8.61 -8.35
C LEU A 379 -19.23 -8.71 -7.29
N SER A 380 -19.80 -7.60 -6.80
CA SER A 380 -20.96 -7.67 -5.89
C SER A 380 -22.18 -8.31 -6.59
N GLN A 381 -22.40 -7.99 -7.87
CA GLN A 381 -23.44 -8.64 -8.68
C GLN A 381 -23.13 -10.14 -8.86
N TYR A 382 -21.88 -10.48 -9.13
CA TYR A 382 -21.46 -11.88 -9.28
C TYR A 382 -21.70 -12.68 -8.00
N LEU A 383 -21.29 -12.14 -6.85
CA LEU A 383 -21.51 -12.77 -5.55
C LEU A 383 -23.00 -13.01 -5.28
N LYS A 384 -23.87 -12.04 -5.57
CA LYS A 384 -25.34 -12.19 -5.43
C LYS A 384 -25.92 -13.30 -6.30
N GLU A 385 -25.40 -13.48 -7.51
CA GLU A 385 -25.89 -14.55 -8.39
C GLU A 385 -25.41 -15.92 -7.94
N ILE A 386 -24.12 -16.06 -7.59
CA ILE A 386 -23.60 -17.36 -7.14
C ILE A 386 -24.12 -17.73 -5.75
N ALA A 387 -24.47 -16.75 -4.91
CA ALA A 387 -25.05 -16.98 -3.58
C ALA A 387 -26.32 -17.84 -3.60
N LYS A 388 -26.99 -17.95 -4.75
CA LYS A 388 -28.19 -18.77 -4.97
C LYS A 388 -27.88 -20.26 -5.21
N LEU A 389 -26.62 -20.63 -5.46
CA LEU A 389 -26.21 -22.00 -5.85
C LEU A 389 -25.73 -22.81 -4.66
N ASP A 390 -26.25 -24.01 -4.39
CA ASP A 390 -25.78 -24.81 -3.23
C ASP A 390 -24.30 -25.21 -3.30
N ASP A 391 -23.71 -25.26 -4.51
CA ASP A 391 -22.34 -25.70 -4.74
C ASP A 391 -21.64 -24.84 -5.81
N PHE A 392 -20.47 -24.30 -5.47
CA PHE A 392 -19.62 -23.47 -6.32
C PHE A 392 -18.69 -24.28 -7.23
N SER A 393 -18.57 -25.60 -7.02
CA SER A 393 -17.60 -26.45 -7.73
C SER A 393 -17.81 -26.49 -9.25
N GLY A 394 -19.00 -26.13 -9.74
CA GLY A 394 -19.31 -26.07 -11.17
C GLY A 394 -19.03 -24.71 -11.83
N LEU A 395 -18.57 -23.71 -11.07
CA LEU A 395 -18.30 -22.37 -11.60
C LEU A 395 -16.94 -22.30 -12.28
N ASN A 396 -16.80 -21.44 -13.28
CA ASN A 396 -15.50 -21.08 -13.83
C ASN A 396 -15.23 -19.60 -13.53
N HIS A 397 -14.48 -19.35 -12.45
CA HIS A 397 -14.19 -18.00 -11.97
C HIS A 397 -13.31 -17.19 -12.92
N LYS A 398 -12.56 -17.81 -13.85
CA LYS A 398 -11.79 -17.11 -14.89
C LYS A 398 -12.70 -16.34 -15.87
N HIS A 399 -13.96 -16.73 -15.97
CA HIS A 399 -14.95 -16.15 -16.88
C HIS A 399 -16.21 -15.70 -16.13
N TRP A 400 -16.05 -15.20 -14.91
CA TRP A 400 -17.16 -14.76 -14.07
C TRP A 400 -17.99 -13.65 -14.75
N GLU A 401 -17.40 -12.77 -15.57
CA GLU A 401 -18.17 -11.75 -16.30
C GLU A 401 -19.15 -12.40 -17.31
N ARG A 402 -18.76 -13.49 -17.96
CA ARG A 402 -19.63 -14.23 -18.89
C ARG A 402 -20.81 -14.88 -18.16
N TYR A 403 -20.60 -15.31 -16.91
CA TYR A 403 -21.68 -15.84 -16.08
C TYR A 403 -22.75 -14.77 -15.82
N LEU A 404 -22.33 -13.55 -15.49
CA LEU A 404 -23.24 -12.41 -15.33
C LEU A 404 -23.98 -12.05 -16.62
N SER A 405 -23.27 -11.96 -17.75
CA SER A 405 -23.91 -11.64 -19.04
C SER A 405 -24.98 -12.66 -19.43
N LYS A 406 -24.74 -13.97 -19.17
CA LYS A 406 -25.75 -15.01 -19.42
C LYS A 406 -26.97 -14.86 -18.52
N LYS A 407 -26.80 -14.42 -17.28
CA LYS A 407 -27.89 -14.21 -16.32
C LYS A 407 -28.70 -12.96 -16.58
N GLN A 408 -28.09 -11.89 -17.11
CA GLN A 408 -28.80 -10.68 -17.50
C GLN A 408 -29.64 -10.87 -18.78
N ASN A 409 -29.30 -11.87 -19.60
CA ASN A 409 -30.05 -12.24 -20.81
C ASN A 409 -31.11 -13.32 -20.57
N GLN A 410 -31.25 -13.83 -19.34
CA GLN A 410 -32.29 -14.77 -18.89
C GLN A 410 -33.34 -14.00 -18.10
#